data_AF-G1XF77-F1
#
_entry.id   AF-G1XF77-F1
#
_cell.length_a   1.000
_cell.length_b   1.000
_cell.length_c   1.000
_cell.angle_alpha   90.00
_cell.angle_beta   90.00
_cell.angle_gamma   90.00
#
_symmetry.space_group_name_H-M   'P 1'
#
loop_
_entity.id
_entity.type
_entity.pdbx_description
1 polymer ?
#
loop_
_entity_poly.entity_id
_entity_poly.type
_entity_poly.pdbx_seq_one_letter_code
_entity_poly.pdbx_strand_id
1 'polypeptide(L)'
;MISTHLFLLSLVASINAIPVPMPQTPDFRTLDTCPTNGAIVCSPDGSKFYLCNFGRAVPMGSVAAGTYCSNGKIVTIGASAAPTMMPLPAKPTQFPEPTSIELVKTSPPAATPTAAPMNPNPEPMKDEITSTITTTEEVTSKSTSTILVTVTGEPPRAPMETPVPEPVPTSEPSSGSTGGIVITEDIIIKTGASSKSCPRDNEFRDLAVEECATAKHAAPFITEAFKKYEINTIGEAAAILSLMMFETGNFQFNTNHFGMGGKPRPGQGTRNQMSPNFIVEYAQTFGSTDSISPGITPANINDQTDEVKNKVLALVLGDDRTWASGAWFYKNYAPCAAIMPALQKETVSRQAWSDYITKCVETTVASRGASFEAAVVALGGTLTA
;
A
#
# COMPACT_ATOMS: atom_id res chain seq x y z
N MET A 1 49.32 -70.53 -19.76
CA MET A 1 48.19 -70.46 -20.70
C MET A 1 47.04 -69.76 -20.00
N ILE A 2 46.25 -68.96 -20.72
CA ILE A 2 45.12 -68.12 -20.23
C ILE A 2 45.61 -66.78 -19.66
N SER A 3 45.08 -65.60 -20.00
CA SER A 3 44.23 -65.11 -21.08
C SER A 3 44.25 -63.58 -20.93
N THR A 4 44.55 -62.87 -22.01
CA THR A 4 44.54 -61.41 -22.12
C THR A 4 43.12 -60.87 -22.03
N HIS A 5 42.81 -60.06 -21.00
CA HIS A 5 41.64 -59.17 -21.00
C HIS A 5 42.10 -57.71 -21.08
N LEU A 6 41.86 -57.15 -22.26
CA LEU A 6 42.04 -55.76 -22.63
C LEU A 6 40.78 -54.99 -22.20
N PHE A 7 40.88 -54.18 -21.14
CA PHE A 7 39.83 -53.23 -20.74
C PHE A 7 40.10 -51.88 -21.42
N LEU A 8 39.28 -51.52 -22.42
CA LEU A 8 39.21 -50.16 -22.94
C LEU A 8 38.38 -49.30 -21.97
N LEU A 9 39.03 -48.36 -21.28
CA LEU A 9 38.34 -47.23 -20.62
C LEU A 9 38.12 -46.13 -21.67
N SER A 10 36.87 -45.86 -22.02
CA SER A 10 36.49 -44.62 -22.72
C SER A 10 36.48 -43.47 -21.72
N LEU A 11 37.42 -42.52 -21.87
CA LEU A 11 37.32 -41.19 -21.28
C LEU A 11 36.27 -40.39 -22.07
N VAL A 12 35.12 -40.10 -21.45
CA VAL A 12 34.19 -39.07 -21.96
C VAL A 12 34.48 -37.80 -21.15
N ALA A 13 35.14 -36.83 -21.77
CA ALA A 13 35.32 -35.52 -21.17
C ALA A 13 33.98 -34.75 -21.23
N SER A 14 33.34 -34.56 -20.08
CA SER A 14 32.20 -33.65 -19.95
C SER A 14 32.68 -32.21 -20.12
N ILE A 15 32.23 -31.57 -21.21
CA ILE A 15 32.45 -30.14 -21.45
C ILE A 15 31.50 -29.39 -20.52
N ASN A 16 32.05 -28.75 -19.49
CA ASN A 16 31.30 -27.81 -18.65
C ASN A 16 30.82 -26.64 -19.52
N ALA A 17 29.51 -26.51 -19.67
CA ALA A 17 28.91 -25.32 -20.24
C ALA A 17 29.18 -24.13 -19.29
N ILE A 18 29.87 -23.12 -19.80
CA ILE A 18 30.04 -21.83 -19.14
C ILE A 18 28.63 -21.20 -19.04
N PRO A 19 28.14 -20.79 -17.85
CA PRO A 19 26.86 -20.11 -17.74
C PRO A 19 26.94 -18.78 -18.48
N VAL A 20 26.13 -18.65 -19.54
CA VAL A 20 25.92 -17.38 -20.24
C VAL A 20 25.16 -16.46 -19.27
N PRO A 21 25.69 -15.27 -18.92
CA PRO A 21 24.96 -14.33 -18.09
C PRO A 21 23.67 -13.91 -18.82
N MET A 22 22.53 -14.10 -18.17
CA MET A 22 21.26 -13.56 -18.65
C MET A 22 21.39 -12.02 -18.79
N PRO A 23 20.73 -11.39 -19.77
CA PRO A 23 20.69 -9.94 -19.87
C PRO A 23 20.13 -9.38 -18.57
N GLN A 24 20.97 -8.67 -17.81
CA GLN A 24 20.57 -8.05 -16.57
C GLN A 24 19.53 -6.99 -16.88
N THR A 25 18.32 -7.15 -16.34
CA THR A 25 17.37 -6.05 -16.22
C THR A 25 18.07 -4.90 -15.47
N PRO A 26 18.09 -3.67 -16.02
CA PRO A 26 18.74 -2.54 -15.36
C PRO A 26 18.23 -2.36 -13.93
N ASP A 27 19.16 -2.20 -12.99
CA ASP A 27 18.87 -1.93 -11.59
C ASP A 27 18.14 -0.58 -11.46
N PHE A 28 16.86 -0.62 -11.06
CA PHE A 28 16.00 0.55 -10.90
C PHE A 28 16.42 1.45 -9.74
N ARG A 29 17.36 1.00 -8.89
CA ARG A 29 17.92 1.76 -7.77
C ARG A 29 18.84 2.91 -8.20
N THR A 30 19.21 3.02 -9.48
CA THR A 30 20.06 4.13 -9.94
C THR A 30 19.28 5.35 -10.47
N LEU A 31 17.95 5.37 -10.36
CA LEU A 31 17.09 6.52 -10.73
C LEU A 31 16.72 7.38 -9.51
N ASP A 32 17.61 7.47 -8.53
CA ASP A 32 17.34 7.96 -7.16
C ASP A 32 17.01 9.45 -7.03
N THR A 33 17.01 10.24 -8.11
CA THR A 33 16.58 11.64 -8.05
C THR A 33 15.84 12.03 -9.31
N CYS A 34 14.56 12.37 -9.18
CA CYS A 34 13.80 13.01 -10.25
C CYS A 34 13.64 14.52 -9.97
N PRO A 35 13.67 15.37 -11.02
CA PRO A 35 13.93 16.80 -10.85
C PRO A 35 12.74 17.60 -10.28
N THR A 36 11.51 17.14 -10.50
CA THR A 36 10.30 17.87 -10.06
C THR A 36 9.13 16.91 -9.93
N ASN A 37 8.36 17.02 -8.83
CA ASN A 37 7.13 16.26 -8.66
C ASN A 37 6.21 16.43 -9.88
N GLY A 38 5.69 15.32 -10.39
CA GLY A 38 4.89 15.25 -11.62
C GLY A 38 5.69 15.09 -12.91
N ALA A 39 7.02 15.17 -12.89
CA ALA A 39 7.84 14.92 -14.08
C ALA A 39 7.80 13.43 -14.49
N ILE A 40 7.71 13.15 -15.79
CA ILE A 40 7.88 11.80 -16.31
C ILE A 40 9.38 11.49 -16.41
N VAL A 41 9.79 10.33 -15.92
CA VAL A 41 11.15 9.80 -16.08
C VAL A 41 11.05 8.56 -16.98
N CYS A 42 11.96 8.43 -17.93
CA CYS A 42 11.98 7.33 -18.88
C CYS A 42 13.01 6.28 -18.47
N SER A 43 12.70 5.00 -18.66
CA SER A 43 13.72 3.95 -18.57
C SER A 43 14.80 4.16 -19.65
N PRO A 44 16.02 3.64 -19.47
CA PRO A 44 17.09 3.77 -20.46
C PRO A 44 16.74 3.21 -21.85
N ASP A 45 15.91 2.17 -21.90
CA ASP A 45 15.42 1.54 -23.13
C ASP A 45 14.14 2.20 -23.69
N GLY A 46 13.60 3.21 -23.00
CA GLY A 46 12.35 3.91 -23.36
C GLY A 46 11.09 3.05 -23.29
N SER A 47 11.16 1.80 -22.84
CA SER A 47 10.03 0.86 -22.81
C SER A 47 9.13 1.06 -21.59
N LYS A 48 9.61 1.77 -20.56
CA LYS A 48 8.89 2.06 -19.32
C LYS A 48 8.96 3.55 -19.01
N PHE A 49 7.98 3.99 -18.23
CA PHE A 49 7.97 5.34 -17.69
C PHE A 49 7.61 5.34 -16.20
N TYR A 50 8.05 6.39 -15.53
CA TYR A 50 7.88 6.62 -14.10
C TYR A 50 7.36 8.02 -13.89
N LEU A 51 6.60 8.24 -12.82
CA LEU A 51 6.14 9.56 -12.40
C LEU A 51 6.95 9.99 -11.17
N CYS A 52 7.53 11.18 -11.23
CA CYS A 52 8.26 11.73 -10.10
C CYS A 52 7.29 12.12 -8.98
N ASN A 53 7.49 11.57 -7.78
CA ASN A 53 6.73 11.93 -6.59
C ASN A 53 7.68 12.04 -5.39
N PHE A 54 7.67 13.21 -4.74
CA PHE A 54 8.58 13.59 -3.65
C PHE A 54 10.06 13.26 -3.93
N GLY A 55 10.53 13.58 -5.14
CA GLY A 55 11.92 13.36 -5.55
C GLY A 55 12.28 11.91 -5.91
N ARG A 56 11.31 10.98 -5.90
CA ARG A 56 11.48 9.58 -6.29
C ARG A 56 10.68 9.22 -7.53
N ALA A 57 11.25 8.38 -8.39
CA ALA A 57 10.57 7.86 -9.57
C ALA A 57 9.62 6.70 -9.20
N VAL A 58 8.30 6.93 -9.27
CA VAL A 58 7.26 5.92 -9.04
C VAL A 58 6.97 5.18 -10.36
N PRO A 59 7.07 3.85 -10.44
CA PRO A 59 6.86 3.12 -11.69
C PRO A 59 5.40 3.20 -12.16
N MET A 60 5.20 3.59 -13.42
CA MET A 60 3.87 3.68 -14.04
C MET A 60 3.58 2.54 -15.02
N GLY A 61 4.60 1.73 -15.34
CA GLY A 61 4.49 0.56 -16.21
C GLY A 61 5.14 0.75 -17.57
N SER A 62 4.81 -0.12 -18.51
CA SER A 62 5.30 -0.06 -19.89
C SER A 62 4.57 1.00 -20.69
N VAL A 63 5.27 1.60 -21.66
CA VAL A 63 4.65 2.48 -22.67
C VAL A 63 3.77 1.67 -23.62
N ALA A 64 2.77 2.32 -24.23
CA ALA A 64 1.86 1.66 -25.17
C ALA A 64 2.59 1.19 -26.43
N ALA A 65 2.07 0.14 -27.08
CA ALA A 65 2.60 -0.34 -28.36
C ALA A 65 2.65 0.79 -29.40
N GLY A 66 3.77 0.91 -30.12
CA GLY A 66 3.99 2.00 -31.08
C GLY A 66 4.46 3.32 -30.47
N THR A 67 4.75 3.36 -29.16
CA THR A 67 5.30 4.54 -28.46
C THR A 67 6.60 4.19 -27.73
N TYR A 68 7.38 5.21 -27.36
CA TYR A 68 8.53 5.10 -26.46
C TYR A 68 8.61 6.32 -25.55
N CYS A 69 9.16 6.16 -24.35
CA CYS A 69 9.44 7.27 -23.45
C CYS A 69 10.81 7.85 -23.78
N SER A 70 10.87 9.15 -24.07
CA SER A 70 12.12 9.88 -24.25
C SER A 70 12.01 11.31 -23.74
N ASN A 71 13.04 11.78 -23.04
CA ASN A 71 13.12 13.15 -22.49
C ASN A 71 11.89 13.56 -21.67
N GLY A 72 11.36 12.64 -20.85
CA GLY A 72 10.18 12.87 -20.02
C GLY A 72 8.88 13.04 -20.80
N LYS A 73 8.79 12.47 -22.00
CA LYS A 73 7.58 12.46 -22.83
C LYS A 73 7.37 11.08 -23.44
N ILE A 74 6.10 10.69 -23.59
CA ILE A 74 5.72 9.54 -24.41
C ILE A 74 5.55 10.01 -25.85
N VAL A 75 6.33 9.45 -26.76
CA VAL A 75 6.36 9.83 -28.17
C VAL A 75 6.06 8.62 -29.06
N THR A 76 5.44 8.84 -30.21
CA THR A 76 5.17 7.77 -31.19
C THR A 76 6.40 7.43 -31.99
N ILE A 77 6.54 6.14 -32.34
CA ILE A 77 7.60 5.65 -33.23
C ILE A 77 7.27 6.12 -34.65
N GLY A 78 7.63 7.37 -34.96
CA GLY A 78 7.29 8.02 -36.23
C GLY A 78 7.68 9.49 -36.35
N ALA A 79 8.05 10.15 -35.24
CA ALA A 79 8.53 11.53 -35.24
C ALA A 79 9.97 11.59 -34.70
N SER A 80 10.94 11.69 -35.61
CA SER A 80 12.36 12.01 -35.37
C SER A 80 13.22 10.95 -34.66
N ALA A 81 14.04 10.26 -35.46
CA ALA A 81 15.30 9.56 -35.14
C ALA A 81 15.36 8.71 -33.86
N ALA A 82 15.15 7.40 -34.01
CA ALA A 82 15.53 6.40 -33.00
C ALA A 82 17.07 6.40 -32.80
N PRO A 83 17.58 6.29 -31.56
CA PRO A 83 19.00 6.01 -31.34
C PRO A 83 19.34 4.62 -31.89
N THR A 84 20.51 4.53 -32.54
CA THR A 84 21.02 3.32 -33.20
C THR A 84 21.13 2.18 -32.18
N MET A 85 20.27 1.17 -32.29
CA MET A 85 20.41 -0.07 -31.54
C MET A 85 21.73 -0.76 -31.90
N MET A 86 22.52 -1.16 -30.90
CA MET A 86 23.69 -2.01 -31.13
C MET A 86 23.24 -3.36 -31.72
N PRO A 87 24.04 -4.01 -32.59
CA PRO A 87 23.63 -5.23 -33.27
C PRO A 87 23.47 -6.40 -32.28
N LEU A 88 22.33 -7.07 -32.33
CA LEU A 88 22.09 -8.35 -31.66
C LEU A 88 23.03 -9.44 -32.24
N PRO A 89 23.63 -10.32 -31.42
CA PRO A 89 24.38 -11.47 -31.92
C PRO A 89 23.45 -12.48 -32.63
N ALA A 90 23.99 -13.10 -33.67
CA ALA A 90 23.30 -13.99 -34.60
C ALA A 90 22.65 -15.21 -33.93
N LYS A 91 21.43 -15.52 -34.38
CA LYS A 91 20.60 -16.66 -33.98
C LYS A 91 21.24 -18.00 -34.41
N PRO A 92 21.40 -18.99 -33.52
CA PRO A 92 21.78 -20.34 -33.92
C PRO A 92 20.66 -21.01 -34.71
N THR A 93 21.05 -21.63 -35.80
CA THR A 93 20.23 -22.39 -36.74
C THR A 93 19.81 -23.74 -36.16
N GLN A 94 18.56 -24.13 -36.47
CA GLN A 94 18.10 -25.52 -36.64
C GLN A 94 17.84 -26.36 -35.36
N PHE A 95 16.55 -26.49 -35.01
CA PHE A 95 16.01 -27.66 -34.30
C PHE A 95 15.06 -28.43 -35.24
N PRO A 96 15.07 -29.77 -35.23
CA PRO A 96 14.26 -30.59 -36.11
C PRO A 96 12.77 -30.61 -35.71
N GLU A 97 11.91 -30.75 -36.72
CA GLU A 97 10.45 -30.87 -36.61
C GLU A 97 10.02 -32.02 -35.68
N PRO A 98 8.94 -31.84 -34.88
CA PRO A 98 8.32 -32.94 -34.18
C PRO A 98 7.33 -33.69 -35.09
N THR A 99 7.54 -35.00 -35.17
CA THR A 99 6.67 -36.00 -35.78
C THR A 99 5.27 -35.98 -35.16
N SER A 100 4.26 -35.97 -36.02
CA SER A 100 2.83 -36.04 -35.71
C SER A 100 2.48 -37.25 -34.83
N ILE A 101 1.83 -37.01 -33.69
CA ILE A 101 1.18 -38.05 -32.88
C ILE A 101 -0.33 -38.01 -33.16
N GLU A 102 -0.86 -39.16 -33.56
CA GLU A 102 -2.24 -39.40 -33.94
C GLU A 102 -3.16 -39.42 -32.70
N LEU A 103 -4.23 -38.62 -32.74
CA LEU A 103 -5.18 -38.46 -31.65
C LEU A 103 -6.20 -39.62 -31.66
N VAL A 104 -6.02 -40.59 -30.78
CA VAL A 104 -7.00 -41.67 -30.54
C VAL A 104 -8.21 -41.10 -29.79
N LYS A 105 -9.36 -41.01 -30.47
CA LYS A 105 -10.66 -40.71 -29.86
C LYS A 105 -11.17 -41.94 -29.11
N THR A 106 -11.29 -41.84 -27.79
CA THR A 106 -12.08 -42.78 -26.98
C THR A 106 -13.39 -42.13 -26.56
N SER A 107 -14.50 -42.69 -27.05
CA SER A 107 -15.87 -42.30 -26.70
C SER A 107 -16.21 -42.67 -25.25
N PRO A 108 -16.96 -41.84 -24.51
CA PRO A 108 -17.50 -42.22 -23.20
C PRO A 108 -18.68 -43.22 -23.32
N PRO A 109 -18.89 -44.10 -22.34
CA PRO A 109 -20.02 -45.03 -22.34
C PRO A 109 -21.35 -44.33 -21.99
N ALA A 110 -22.40 -44.86 -22.61
CA ALA A 110 -23.79 -44.41 -22.54
C ALA A 110 -24.37 -44.48 -21.12
N ALA A 111 -25.06 -43.40 -20.73
CA ALA A 111 -25.94 -43.39 -19.57
C ALA A 111 -27.40 -43.60 -20.03
N THR A 112 -28.04 -44.58 -19.41
CA THR A 112 -29.44 -45.01 -19.61
C THR A 112 -30.43 -43.94 -19.09
N PRO A 113 -31.58 -43.72 -19.76
CA PRO A 113 -32.50 -42.63 -19.45
C PRO A 113 -33.37 -42.90 -18.22
N THR A 114 -33.51 -41.91 -17.34
CA THR A 114 -34.54 -41.88 -16.29
C THR A 114 -35.61 -40.85 -16.70
N ALA A 115 -36.86 -41.26 -16.57
CA ALA A 115 -38.06 -40.58 -17.04
C ALA A 115 -38.31 -39.21 -16.38
N ALA A 116 -38.80 -38.28 -17.18
CA ALA A 116 -39.30 -36.96 -16.78
C ALA A 116 -40.76 -37.04 -16.26
N PRO A 117 -41.16 -36.18 -15.32
CA PRO A 117 -42.55 -35.75 -15.19
C PRO A 117 -42.80 -34.45 -15.97
N MET A 118 -43.85 -34.47 -16.78
CA MET A 118 -44.42 -33.33 -17.51
C MET A 118 -44.99 -32.28 -16.54
N ASN A 119 -44.72 -31.01 -16.80
CA ASN A 119 -45.55 -29.90 -16.30
C ASN A 119 -45.68 -28.84 -17.41
N PRO A 120 -46.90 -28.42 -17.81
CA PRO A 120 -47.11 -27.47 -18.89
C PRO A 120 -47.21 -26.05 -18.32
N ASN A 121 -46.37 -25.13 -18.81
CA ASN A 121 -46.69 -23.71 -18.74
C ASN A 121 -46.01 -22.97 -19.92
N PRO A 122 -46.74 -22.18 -20.71
CA PRO A 122 -46.21 -21.56 -21.92
C PRO A 122 -45.31 -20.35 -21.63
N GLU A 123 -44.23 -20.24 -22.40
CA GLU A 123 -43.32 -19.11 -22.47
C GLU A 123 -44.03 -17.82 -22.94
N PRO A 124 -43.73 -16.64 -22.36
CA PRO A 124 -44.06 -15.37 -22.98
C PRO A 124 -42.96 -14.90 -23.94
N MET A 125 -43.40 -14.24 -25.01
CA MET A 125 -42.66 -13.68 -26.14
C MET A 125 -41.44 -12.83 -25.72
N LYS A 126 -40.34 -12.99 -26.45
CA LYS A 126 -39.20 -12.06 -26.48
C LYS A 126 -39.60 -10.81 -27.25
N ASP A 127 -39.67 -9.67 -26.57
CA ASP A 127 -39.64 -8.36 -27.21
C ASP A 127 -38.19 -7.87 -27.32
N GLU A 128 -37.80 -7.59 -28.55
CA GLU A 128 -36.51 -7.05 -28.97
C GLU A 128 -36.52 -5.53 -28.76
N ILE A 129 -35.91 -5.05 -27.68
CA ILE A 129 -35.74 -3.60 -27.43
C ILE A 129 -34.43 -3.15 -28.10
N THR A 130 -34.57 -2.44 -29.21
CA THR A 130 -33.47 -1.70 -29.86
C THR A 130 -33.32 -0.34 -29.18
N SER A 131 -32.26 -0.17 -28.38
CA SER A 131 -31.94 1.13 -27.76
C SER A 131 -31.00 1.94 -28.68
N THR A 132 -31.50 3.03 -29.24
CA THR A 132 -30.70 4.03 -29.95
C THR A 132 -30.10 5.00 -28.94
N ILE A 133 -28.76 5.07 -28.85
CA ILE A 133 -28.06 6.04 -28.02
C ILE A 133 -27.87 7.32 -28.84
N THR A 134 -28.60 8.37 -28.49
CA THR A 134 -28.35 9.75 -28.98
C THR A 134 -27.36 10.41 -28.03
N THR A 135 -26.14 10.68 -28.51
CA THR A 135 -25.15 11.46 -27.77
C THR A 135 -25.42 12.95 -27.99
N THR A 136 -25.88 13.64 -26.95
CA THR A 136 -25.91 15.11 -26.90
C THR A 136 -24.66 15.57 -26.15
N GLU A 137 -23.72 16.19 -26.83
CA GLU A 137 -22.60 16.89 -26.19
C GLU A 137 -23.10 18.23 -25.62
N GLU A 138 -23.18 18.33 -24.30
CA GLU A 138 -23.27 19.61 -23.60
C GLU A 138 -21.86 20.05 -23.19
N VAL A 139 -21.31 21.01 -23.93
CA VAL A 139 -20.09 21.72 -23.55
C VAL A 139 -20.44 22.71 -22.44
N THR A 140 -20.18 22.37 -21.18
CA THR A 140 -20.20 23.32 -20.06
C THR A 140 -18.77 23.73 -19.71
N SER A 141 -18.34 24.87 -20.26
CA SER A 141 -17.12 25.54 -19.80
C SER A 141 -17.37 26.21 -18.44
N LYS A 142 -16.76 25.70 -17.37
CA LYS A 142 -16.72 26.42 -16.09
C LYS A 142 -15.50 27.35 -16.09
N SER A 143 -15.75 28.64 -16.26
CA SER A 143 -14.79 29.71 -16.03
C SER A 143 -14.84 30.12 -14.55
N THR A 144 -13.71 30.07 -13.86
CA THR A 144 -13.57 30.55 -12.48
C THR A 144 -13.15 32.01 -12.52
N SER A 145 -14.11 32.92 -12.29
CA SER A 145 -13.82 34.35 -12.09
C SER A 145 -13.60 34.63 -10.61
N THR A 146 -12.39 35.09 -10.26
CA THR A 146 -12.09 35.64 -8.93
C THR A 146 -12.62 37.07 -8.85
N ILE A 147 -13.61 37.31 -8.00
CA ILE A 147 -14.07 38.66 -7.66
C ILE A 147 -13.19 39.20 -6.54
N LEU A 148 -12.39 40.24 -6.82
CA LEU A 148 -11.76 41.06 -5.79
C LEU A 148 -12.78 42.08 -5.28
N VAL A 149 -13.27 41.90 -4.06
CA VAL A 149 -14.07 42.92 -3.37
C VAL A 149 -13.11 43.82 -2.58
N THR A 150 -12.95 45.06 -3.01
CA THR A 150 -12.22 46.08 -2.25
C THR A 150 -13.23 46.82 -1.36
N VAL A 151 -13.16 46.60 -0.06
CA VAL A 151 -13.97 47.35 0.92
C VAL A 151 -13.19 48.59 1.34
N THR A 152 -13.59 49.75 0.86
CA THR A 152 -13.11 51.05 1.36
C THR A 152 -14.01 51.50 2.51
N GLY A 153 -13.52 51.41 3.74
CA GLY A 153 -14.15 51.96 4.94
C GLY A 153 -13.07 52.51 5.88
N GLU A 154 -13.29 53.72 6.40
CA GLU A 154 -12.38 54.42 7.31
C GLU A 154 -12.34 53.71 8.68
N PRO A 155 -11.15 53.50 9.28
CA PRO A 155 -11.04 52.76 10.54
C PRO A 155 -11.66 53.55 11.69
N PRO A 156 -12.44 52.91 12.58
CA PRO A 156 -13.01 53.59 13.74
C PRO A 156 -11.92 54.02 14.71
N ARG A 157 -12.05 55.27 15.18
CA ARG A 157 -11.16 55.94 16.12
C ARG A 157 -11.12 55.21 17.46
N ALA A 158 -9.92 54.92 17.95
CA ALA A 158 -9.69 54.31 19.25
C ALA A 158 -10.24 55.18 20.41
N PRO A 159 -10.91 54.61 21.42
CA PRO A 159 -11.23 55.31 22.66
C PRO A 159 -9.98 55.50 23.52
N MET A 160 -9.88 56.66 24.18
CA MET A 160 -8.82 57.03 25.12
C MET A 160 -8.71 56.04 26.30
N GLU A 161 -7.46 55.68 26.63
CA GLU A 161 -7.07 54.88 27.77
C GLU A 161 -7.40 55.56 29.11
N THR A 162 -7.92 54.76 30.04
CA THR A 162 -7.96 55.05 31.49
C THR A 162 -6.88 54.17 32.16
N PRO A 163 -6.15 54.65 33.18
CA PRO A 163 -5.05 53.87 33.76
C PRO A 163 -5.58 52.72 34.63
N VAL A 164 -5.09 51.51 34.36
CA VAL A 164 -5.37 50.27 35.07
C VAL A 164 -4.32 50.08 36.19
N PRO A 165 -4.72 49.69 37.42
CA PRO A 165 -3.78 49.43 38.52
C PRO A 165 -2.97 48.14 38.33
N GLU A 166 -1.76 48.10 38.91
CA GLU A 166 -0.76 47.04 38.81
C GLU A 166 -1.28 45.62 39.15
N PRO A 167 -0.83 44.56 38.45
CA PRO A 167 -1.27 43.19 38.71
C PRO A 167 -0.47 42.53 39.85
N VAL A 168 -1.23 41.88 40.74
CA VAL A 168 -0.76 40.92 41.76
C VAL A 168 -0.31 39.62 41.07
N PRO A 169 0.79 38.96 41.50
CA PRO A 169 1.27 37.75 40.85
C PRO A 169 0.31 36.57 41.13
N THR A 170 -0.42 36.17 40.10
CA THR A 170 -1.28 34.99 40.10
C THR A 170 -0.56 33.91 39.29
N SER A 171 -0.30 32.77 39.93
CA SER A 171 0.28 31.58 39.30
C SER A 171 -0.54 31.12 38.09
N GLU A 172 0.08 31.10 36.92
CA GLU A 172 -0.52 30.65 35.66
C GLU A 172 -0.86 29.14 35.72
N PRO A 173 -2.09 28.73 35.38
CA PRO A 173 -2.35 27.38 34.94
C PRO A 173 -1.83 27.23 33.50
N SER A 174 -1.02 26.17 33.29
CA SER A 174 -0.50 25.74 31.99
C SER A 174 -1.60 25.74 30.92
N SER A 175 -1.54 26.72 30.02
CA SER A 175 -2.39 26.82 28.85
C SER A 175 -2.11 25.66 27.91
N GLY A 176 -3.08 24.76 27.75
CA GLY A 176 -3.03 23.64 26.82
C GLY A 176 -2.88 24.14 25.40
N SER A 177 -1.71 23.89 24.81
CA SER A 177 -1.43 24.10 23.39
C SER A 177 -2.43 23.29 22.55
N THR A 178 -3.31 23.99 21.85
CA THR A 178 -4.20 23.46 20.79
C THR A 178 -3.45 23.06 19.51
N GLY A 179 -2.12 22.95 19.55
CA GLY A 179 -1.33 22.32 18.49
C GLY A 179 -1.51 20.81 18.55
N GLY A 180 -2.09 20.22 17.50
CA GLY A 180 -2.26 18.77 17.39
C GLY A 180 -0.94 17.99 17.52
N ILE A 181 -1.02 16.69 17.81
CA ILE A 181 0.15 15.84 18.01
C ILE A 181 0.99 15.78 16.73
N VAL A 182 2.28 16.13 16.85
CA VAL A 182 3.26 15.99 15.77
C VAL A 182 4.13 14.76 16.05
N ILE A 183 4.16 13.83 15.10
CA ILE A 183 5.00 12.64 15.18
C ILE A 183 6.32 12.92 14.48
N THR A 184 7.40 12.95 15.25
CA THR A 184 8.76 13.15 14.75
C THR A 184 9.47 11.83 14.52
N GLU A 185 10.56 11.87 13.74
CA GLU A 185 11.45 10.71 13.58
C GLU A 185 11.96 10.20 14.94
N ASP A 186 12.35 11.10 15.84
CA ASP A 186 12.85 10.74 17.18
C ASP A 186 11.78 10.04 18.03
N ILE A 187 10.52 10.47 17.95
CA ILE A 187 9.41 9.79 18.64
C ILE A 187 9.31 8.33 18.17
N ILE A 188 9.31 8.11 16.86
CA ILE A 188 9.20 6.76 16.28
C ILE A 188 10.41 5.89 16.66
N ILE A 189 11.63 6.44 16.57
CA ILE A 189 12.85 5.72 16.95
C ILE A 189 12.81 5.31 18.43
N LYS A 190 12.37 6.21 19.32
CA LYS A 190 12.22 5.90 20.74
C LYS A 190 11.16 4.84 20.99
N THR A 191 10.07 4.84 20.23
CA THR A 191 9.04 3.78 20.29
C THR A 191 9.57 2.42 19.84
N GLY A 192 10.41 2.38 18.79
CA GLY A 192 11.05 1.15 18.35
C GLY A 192 12.32 1.42 17.54
N ALA A 193 13.46 1.19 18.16
CA ALA A 193 14.78 1.61 17.66
C ALA A 193 15.15 1.05 16.28
N SER A 194 14.66 -0.15 15.93
CA SER A 194 14.92 -0.75 14.62
C SER A 194 14.38 0.11 13.47
N SER A 195 13.35 0.93 13.67
CA SER A 195 12.79 1.83 12.65
C SER A 195 13.76 2.94 12.20
N LYS A 196 14.84 3.20 12.94
CA LYS A 196 15.90 4.14 12.52
C LYS A 196 16.47 3.76 11.14
N SER A 197 16.47 2.46 10.85
CA SER A 197 16.93 1.92 9.58
C SER A 197 15.95 0.87 9.10
N CYS A 198 16.24 0.26 7.95
CA CYS A 198 15.61 -0.99 7.56
C CYS A 198 16.60 -2.11 7.85
N PRO A 199 16.83 -2.50 9.11
CA PRO A 199 17.84 -3.50 9.41
C PRO A 199 17.45 -4.81 8.75
N ARG A 200 18.37 -5.32 7.93
CA ARG A 200 18.25 -6.55 7.15
C ARG A 200 19.24 -7.61 7.68
N ASP A 201 19.51 -7.60 8.98
CA ASP A 201 20.42 -8.52 9.66
C ASP A 201 19.67 -9.66 10.39
N ASN A 202 18.41 -9.89 10.02
CA ASN A 202 17.59 -10.99 10.52
C ASN A 202 17.35 -12.06 9.45
N GLU A 203 16.72 -13.16 9.87
CA GLU A 203 16.36 -14.29 8.99
C GLU A 203 15.36 -13.93 7.87
N PHE A 204 14.72 -12.76 7.96
CA PHE A 204 13.74 -12.24 6.99
C PHE A 204 14.29 -11.13 6.10
N ARG A 205 15.62 -10.97 6.06
CA ARG A 205 16.29 -9.86 5.35
C ARG A 205 15.89 -9.69 3.88
N ASP A 206 15.62 -10.80 3.20
CA ASP A 206 15.31 -10.82 1.76
C ASP A 206 13.79 -10.78 1.51
N LEU A 207 12.97 -10.81 2.57
CA LEU A 207 11.51 -10.79 2.48
C LEU A 207 10.99 -9.35 2.39
N ALA A 208 10.13 -9.10 1.39
CA ALA A 208 9.37 -7.86 1.23
C ALA A 208 10.25 -6.60 1.39
N VAL A 209 11.31 -6.54 0.58
CA VAL A 209 12.36 -5.52 0.75
C VAL A 209 11.77 -4.10 0.59
N GLU A 210 10.83 -3.99 -0.32
CA GLU A 210 10.06 -2.82 -0.71
C GLU A 210 9.06 -2.31 0.34
N GLU A 211 8.64 -3.14 1.32
CA GLU A 211 7.66 -2.73 2.34
C GLU A 211 8.29 -1.93 3.49
N CYS A 212 9.61 -2.07 3.66
CA CYS A 212 10.30 -1.46 4.78
C CYS A 212 10.44 0.05 4.62
N ALA A 213 10.15 0.76 5.70
CA ALA A 213 10.30 2.20 5.78
C ALA A 213 10.96 2.62 7.09
N THR A 214 11.74 3.70 7.02
CA THR A 214 12.38 4.27 8.20
C THR A 214 11.44 5.22 8.94
N ALA A 215 11.77 5.49 10.21
CA ALA A 215 11.11 6.51 11.02
C ALA A 215 11.07 7.88 10.33
N LYS A 216 12.16 8.28 9.66
CA LYS A 216 12.23 9.52 8.88
C LYS A 216 11.19 9.58 7.77
N HIS A 217 11.00 8.46 7.07
CA HIS A 217 10.00 8.35 5.99
C HIS A 217 8.58 8.36 6.56
N ALA A 218 8.33 7.62 7.63
CA ALA A 218 7.01 7.45 8.24
C ALA A 218 6.47 8.72 8.91
N ALA A 219 7.32 9.45 9.64
CA ALA A 219 6.94 10.59 10.48
C ALA A 219 5.99 11.61 9.84
N PRO A 220 6.27 12.17 8.63
CA PRO A 220 5.36 13.14 8.01
C PRO A 220 3.99 12.54 7.70
N PHE A 221 3.93 11.30 7.21
CA PHE A 221 2.66 10.66 6.86
C PHE A 221 1.81 10.30 8.08
N ILE A 222 2.44 9.86 9.17
CA ILE A 222 1.74 9.57 10.42
C ILE A 222 1.22 10.88 11.04
N THR A 223 2.00 11.96 11.00
CA THR A 223 1.55 13.28 11.46
C THR A 223 0.32 13.75 10.67
N GLU A 224 0.35 13.66 9.34
CA GLU A 224 -0.80 14.03 8.51
C GLU A 224 -2.01 13.11 8.76
N ALA A 225 -1.79 11.81 8.99
CA ALA A 225 -2.86 10.90 9.39
C ALA A 225 -3.47 11.31 10.73
N PHE A 226 -2.66 11.61 11.74
CA PHE A 226 -3.15 11.99 13.06
C PHE A 226 -3.93 13.30 13.01
N LYS A 227 -3.48 14.26 12.22
CA LYS A 227 -4.24 15.48 11.92
C LYS A 227 -5.58 15.17 11.21
N LYS A 228 -5.56 14.37 10.15
CA LYS A 228 -6.75 13.99 9.37
C LYS A 228 -7.83 13.30 10.21
N TYR A 229 -7.41 12.47 11.17
CA TYR A 229 -8.28 11.66 12.02
C TYR A 229 -8.47 12.23 13.43
N GLU A 230 -8.01 13.46 13.66
CA GLU A 230 -8.16 14.21 14.92
C GLU A 230 -7.61 13.45 16.14
N ILE A 231 -6.44 12.85 15.99
CA ILE A 231 -5.69 12.19 17.06
C ILE A 231 -4.91 13.26 17.81
N ASN A 232 -5.46 13.71 18.92
CA ASN A 232 -5.00 14.94 19.58
C ASN A 232 -4.42 14.71 20.99
N THR A 233 -4.53 13.51 21.55
CA THR A 233 -3.99 13.21 22.88
C THR A 233 -2.79 12.28 22.80
N ILE A 234 -1.94 12.35 23.82
CA ILE A 234 -0.77 11.47 23.94
C ILE A 234 -1.20 10.00 24.03
N GLY A 235 -2.26 9.70 24.80
CA GLY A 235 -2.73 8.33 24.97
C GLY A 235 -3.22 7.70 23.67
N GLU A 236 -3.97 8.45 22.86
CA GLU A 236 -4.42 8.00 21.54
C GLU A 236 -3.24 7.79 20.58
N ALA A 237 -2.38 8.80 20.47
CA ALA A 237 -1.21 8.78 19.60
C ALA A 237 -0.26 7.61 19.94
N ALA A 238 0.02 7.40 21.23
CA ALA A 238 0.86 6.31 21.71
C ALA A 238 0.22 4.94 21.44
N ALA A 239 -1.08 4.79 21.66
CA ALA A 239 -1.78 3.53 21.42
C ALA A 239 -1.73 3.11 19.94
N ILE A 240 -2.01 4.04 19.03
CA ILE A 240 -2.00 3.77 17.58
C ILE A 240 -0.55 3.53 17.10
N LEU A 241 0.40 4.39 17.46
CA LEU A 241 1.79 4.26 17.02
C LEU A 241 2.42 2.96 17.53
N SER A 242 2.19 2.59 18.80
CA SER A 242 2.73 1.36 19.37
C SER A 242 2.14 0.10 18.73
N LEU A 243 0.84 0.10 18.43
CA LEU A 243 0.23 -0.98 17.64
C LEU A 243 0.90 -1.07 16.28
N MET A 244 1.08 0.06 15.60
CA MET A 244 1.66 0.03 14.26
C MET A 244 3.09 -0.52 14.27
N MET A 245 3.89 -0.09 15.23
CA MET A 245 5.26 -0.56 15.41
C MET A 245 5.32 -2.06 15.69
N PHE A 246 4.45 -2.56 16.56
CA PHE A 246 4.42 -3.98 16.91
C PHE A 246 4.00 -4.85 15.72
N GLU A 247 2.87 -4.52 15.10
CA GLU A 247 2.25 -5.36 14.05
C GLU A 247 3.09 -5.42 12.77
N THR A 248 3.99 -4.45 12.56
CA THR A 248 4.81 -4.32 11.35
C THR A 248 6.30 -4.66 11.56
N GLY A 249 6.69 -5.04 12.77
CA GLY A 249 8.10 -5.24 13.11
C GLY A 249 8.93 -3.97 12.96
N ASN A 250 8.46 -2.85 13.53
CA ASN A 250 9.06 -1.52 13.41
C ASN A 250 9.10 -1.01 11.96
N PHE A 251 7.97 -1.12 11.26
CA PHE A 251 7.77 -0.69 9.87
C PHE A 251 8.55 -1.47 8.81
N GLN A 252 8.99 -2.69 9.13
CA GLN A 252 9.58 -3.59 8.14
C GLN A 252 8.56 -4.13 7.14
N PHE A 253 7.30 -4.27 7.58
CA PHE A 253 6.22 -4.85 6.78
C PHE A 253 4.98 -3.96 6.74
N ASN A 254 4.21 -4.04 5.66
CA ASN A 254 2.85 -3.51 5.57
C ASN A 254 1.87 -4.54 4.98
N THR A 255 2.32 -5.78 4.76
CA THR A 255 1.45 -6.92 4.53
C THR A 255 1.75 -8.05 5.53
N ASN A 256 0.79 -8.95 5.74
CA ASN A 256 0.99 -10.07 6.66
C ASN A 256 1.75 -11.23 6.01
N HIS A 257 3.03 -11.33 6.34
CA HIS A 257 3.91 -12.44 5.97
C HIS A 257 3.95 -13.58 7.00
N PHE A 258 3.50 -13.33 8.24
CA PHE A 258 3.73 -14.20 9.42
C PHE A 258 2.44 -14.54 10.17
N GLY A 259 1.49 -15.17 9.49
CA GLY A 259 0.26 -15.66 10.10
C GLY A 259 0.44 -16.97 10.90
N MET A 260 -0.69 -17.61 11.21
CA MET A 260 -0.68 -18.86 11.99
C MET A 260 0.12 -19.96 11.27
N GLY A 261 1.01 -20.61 12.02
CA GLY A 261 1.90 -21.64 11.48
C GLY A 261 2.97 -21.09 10.53
N GLY A 262 3.29 -19.79 10.60
CA GLY A 262 4.32 -19.15 9.76
C GLY A 262 3.88 -18.92 8.32
N LYS A 263 2.58 -18.92 8.03
CA LYS A 263 2.04 -18.73 6.68
C LYS A 263 1.46 -17.33 6.52
N PRO A 264 1.67 -16.65 5.37
CA PRO A 264 1.04 -15.37 5.07
C PRO A 264 -0.48 -15.42 5.22
N ARG A 265 -1.09 -14.28 5.54
CA ARG A 265 -2.56 -14.12 5.56
C ARG A 265 -2.98 -13.20 4.42
N PRO A 266 -3.47 -13.76 3.30
CA PRO A 266 -3.84 -12.99 2.12
C PRO A 266 -4.83 -11.87 2.42
N GLY A 267 -4.55 -10.68 1.89
CA GLY A 267 -5.36 -9.47 2.09
C GLY A 267 -5.29 -8.85 3.48
N GLN A 268 -4.53 -9.41 4.43
CA GLN A 268 -4.29 -8.77 5.73
C GLN A 268 -3.09 -7.83 5.62
N GLY A 269 -3.24 -6.58 6.07
CA GLY A 269 -2.16 -5.62 5.93
C GLY A 269 -2.44 -4.19 6.39
N THR A 270 -1.61 -3.30 5.85
CA THR A 270 -1.30 -1.92 6.27
C THR A 270 -0.79 -1.82 7.70
N ARG A 271 -0.42 -0.62 8.17
CA ARG A 271 0.52 -0.49 9.30
C ARG A 271 -0.03 -0.94 10.65
N ASN A 272 -1.29 -1.37 10.75
CA ASN A 272 -1.90 -2.03 11.92
C ASN A 272 -2.43 -3.45 11.63
N GLN A 273 -2.03 -4.07 10.52
CA GLN A 273 -2.36 -5.43 10.08
C GLN A 273 -3.87 -5.76 10.12
N MET A 274 -4.69 -4.86 9.55
CA MET A 274 -6.14 -5.03 9.44
C MET A 274 -6.51 -6.28 8.66
N SER A 275 -7.53 -7.01 9.11
CA SER A 275 -8.08 -8.16 8.38
C SER A 275 -8.70 -7.74 7.04
N PRO A 276 -8.88 -8.69 6.08
CA PRO A 276 -9.31 -8.37 4.72
C PRO A 276 -10.64 -7.59 4.63
N ASN A 277 -11.59 -7.83 5.54
CA ASN A 277 -12.85 -7.08 5.60
C ASN A 277 -12.63 -5.59 5.84
N PHE A 278 -11.77 -5.22 6.80
CA PHE A 278 -11.43 -3.82 7.06
C PHE A 278 -10.57 -3.21 5.95
N ILE A 279 -9.76 -4.03 5.26
CA ILE A 279 -9.02 -3.55 4.08
C ILE A 279 -9.96 -3.19 2.93
N VAL A 280 -11.05 -3.93 2.72
CA VAL A 280 -12.10 -3.54 1.76
C VAL A 280 -12.73 -2.21 2.17
N GLU A 281 -13.18 -2.08 3.42
CA GLU A 281 -13.77 -0.83 3.92
C GLU A 281 -12.82 0.35 3.77
N TYR A 282 -11.55 0.14 4.09
CA TYR A 282 -10.54 1.19 3.98
C TYR A 282 -10.27 1.59 2.53
N ALA A 283 -10.10 0.61 1.63
CA ALA A 283 -9.92 0.86 0.20
C ALA A 283 -11.12 1.64 -0.38
N GLN A 284 -12.33 1.31 0.06
CA GLN A 284 -13.57 1.95 -0.39
C GLN A 284 -13.67 3.43 -0.01
N THR A 285 -12.90 3.89 0.99
CA THR A 285 -12.79 5.33 1.29
C THR A 285 -12.07 6.13 0.21
N PHE A 286 -11.35 5.47 -0.69
CA PHE A 286 -10.58 6.08 -1.78
C PHE A 286 -11.18 5.82 -3.17
N GLY A 287 -12.25 5.03 -3.27
CA GLY A 287 -12.91 4.68 -4.52
C GLY A 287 -13.41 3.23 -4.54
N SER A 288 -14.12 2.86 -5.62
CA SER A 288 -14.64 1.49 -5.75
C SER A 288 -13.53 0.44 -5.91
N THR A 289 -13.75 -0.74 -5.33
CA THR A 289 -12.93 -1.95 -5.50
C THR A 289 -13.33 -2.78 -6.73
N ASP A 290 -14.34 -2.36 -7.50
CA ASP A 290 -14.89 -3.13 -8.63
C ASP A 290 -13.88 -3.36 -9.77
N SER A 291 -12.85 -2.51 -9.87
CA SER A 291 -11.74 -2.70 -10.81
C SER A 291 -10.92 -3.98 -10.54
N ILE A 292 -10.98 -4.50 -9.32
CA ILE A 292 -10.34 -5.76 -8.93
C ILE A 292 -11.28 -6.94 -9.22
N SER A 293 -12.51 -6.86 -8.71
CA SER A 293 -13.61 -7.77 -9.03
C SER A 293 -14.93 -7.07 -8.71
N PRO A 294 -15.94 -7.14 -9.60
CA PRO A 294 -17.24 -6.54 -9.33
C PRO A 294 -17.89 -7.09 -8.05
N GLY A 295 -18.43 -6.20 -7.23
CA GLY A 295 -19.24 -6.58 -6.06
C GLY A 295 -18.45 -7.08 -4.85
N ILE A 296 -17.15 -6.79 -4.75
CA ILE A 296 -16.38 -7.03 -3.52
C ILE A 296 -16.98 -6.19 -2.37
N THR A 297 -17.23 -6.85 -1.24
CA THR A 297 -17.70 -6.23 0.00
C THR A 297 -16.94 -6.79 1.21
N PRO A 298 -16.98 -6.10 2.37
CA PRO A 298 -16.38 -6.64 3.60
C PRO A 298 -16.97 -7.99 4.01
N ALA A 299 -18.23 -8.26 3.63
CA ALA A 299 -18.93 -9.49 3.96
C ALA A 299 -18.48 -10.71 3.11
N ASN A 300 -18.09 -10.50 1.85
CA ASN A 300 -17.76 -11.59 0.92
C ASN A 300 -16.26 -11.75 0.63
N ILE A 301 -15.41 -10.85 1.13
CA ILE A 301 -13.96 -10.87 0.82
C ILE A 301 -13.28 -12.16 1.30
N ASN A 302 -13.77 -12.76 2.39
CA ASN A 302 -13.18 -14.00 2.93
C ASN A 302 -13.38 -15.20 2.00
N ASP A 303 -14.42 -15.18 1.18
CA ASP A 303 -14.73 -16.22 0.19
C ASP A 303 -13.96 -16.03 -1.12
N GLN A 304 -13.28 -14.89 -1.29
CA GLN A 304 -12.47 -14.60 -2.48
C GLN A 304 -11.13 -15.33 -2.47
N THR A 305 -10.55 -15.47 -3.65
CA THR A 305 -9.20 -16.03 -3.82
C THR A 305 -8.14 -15.14 -3.15
N ASP A 306 -7.01 -15.75 -2.79
CA ASP A 306 -5.87 -15.02 -2.22
C ASP A 306 -5.36 -13.91 -3.13
N GLU A 307 -5.42 -14.12 -4.45
CA GLU A 307 -5.06 -13.12 -5.45
C GLU A 307 -5.98 -11.90 -5.38
N VAL A 308 -7.30 -12.10 -5.28
CA VAL A 308 -8.27 -11.00 -5.16
C VAL A 308 -8.04 -10.25 -3.85
N LYS A 309 -7.88 -10.96 -2.73
CA LYS A 309 -7.59 -10.37 -1.41
C LYS A 309 -6.34 -9.49 -1.47
N ASN A 310 -5.26 -9.97 -2.08
CA ASN A 310 -4.01 -9.23 -2.21
C ASN A 310 -4.12 -8.04 -3.17
N LYS A 311 -4.89 -8.16 -4.27
CA LYS A 311 -5.14 -7.03 -5.18
C LYS A 311 -5.95 -5.91 -4.51
N VAL A 312 -6.92 -6.23 -3.65
CA VAL A 312 -7.62 -5.23 -2.84
C VAL A 312 -6.65 -4.57 -1.86
N LEU A 313 -5.83 -5.35 -1.14
CA LEU A 313 -4.81 -4.82 -0.24
C LEU A 313 -3.85 -3.87 -0.95
N ALA A 314 -3.41 -4.21 -2.17
CA ALA A 314 -2.50 -3.39 -2.96
C ALA A 314 -3.03 -1.97 -3.23
N LEU A 315 -4.35 -1.75 -3.22
CA LEU A 315 -4.95 -0.43 -3.38
C LEU A 315 -4.60 0.54 -2.25
N VAL A 316 -4.15 0.06 -1.09
CA VAL A 316 -3.92 0.88 0.11
C VAL A 316 -2.48 0.80 0.64
N LEU A 317 -1.54 0.20 -0.10
CA LEU A 317 -0.14 0.08 0.30
C LEU A 317 0.72 1.32 0.00
N GLY A 318 0.23 2.25 -0.83
CA GLY A 318 0.92 3.51 -1.14
C GLY A 318 1.05 4.42 0.08
N ASP A 319 2.09 5.26 0.12
CA ASP A 319 2.35 6.19 1.24
C ASP A 319 1.19 7.14 1.53
N ASP A 320 0.39 7.50 0.52
CA ASP A 320 -0.81 8.33 0.67
C ASP A 320 -1.91 7.65 1.52
N ARG A 321 -1.81 6.35 1.78
CA ARG A 321 -2.84 5.52 2.43
C ARG A 321 -2.27 4.68 3.57
N THR A 322 -1.19 3.94 3.36
CA THR A 322 -0.75 2.90 4.31
C THR A 322 -0.47 3.42 5.72
N TRP A 323 0.00 4.66 5.86
CA TRP A 323 0.34 5.27 7.15
C TRP A 323 -0.88 5.72 7.95
N ALA A 324 -2.01 5.91 7.27
CA ALA A 324 -3.26 6.34 7.87
C ALA A 324 -4.14 5.18 8.36
N SER A 325 -3.79 3.93 8.05
CA SER A 325 -4.65 2.78 8.32
C SER A 325 -4.98 2.60 9.81
N GLY A 326 -4.00 2.80 10.70
CA GLY A 326 -4.21 2.67 12.15
C GLY A 326 -5.14 3.74 12.72
N ALA A 327 -4.96 4.99 12.28
CA ALA A 327 -5.81 6.10 12.70
C ALA A 327 -7.22 5.99 12.10
N TRP A 328 -7.34 5.57 10.83
CA TRP A 328 -8.62 5.28 10.21
C TRP A 328 -9.37 4.18 10.97
N PHE A 329 -8.72 3.04 11.24
CA PHE A 329 -9.34 1.92 11.95
C PHE A 329 -9.84 2.37 13.32
N TYR A 330 -8.97 3.05 14.09
CA TYR A 330 -9.32 3.57 15.40
C TYR A 330 -10.57 4.45 15.36
N LYS A 331 -10.69 5.35 14.37
CA LYS A 331 -11.83 6.27 14.26
C LYS A 331 -13.10 5.66 13.70
N ASN A 332 -13.00 4.62 12.88
CA ASN A 332 -14.15 4.09 12.11
C ASN A 332 -14.68 2.78 12.66
N TYR A 333 -13.89 2.01 13.41
CA TYR A 333 -14.35 0.76 13.98
C TYR A 333 -15.16 1.00 15.27
N ALA A 334 -16.44 0.59 15.26
CA ALA A 334 -17.39 0.94 16.31
C ALA A 334 -16.95 0.55 17.75
N PRO A 335 -16.35 -0.62 18.01
CA PRO A 335 -15.84 -0.96 19.33
C PRO A 335 -14.78 0.02 19.88
N CYS A 336 -14.04 0.72 19.01
CA CYS A 336 -13.04 1.69 19.44
C CYS A 336 -13.65 2.95 20.06
N ALA A 337 -14.86 3.34 19.66
CA ALA A 337 -15.55 4.53 20.18
C ALA A 337 -15.72 4.49 21.71
N ALA A 338 -15.97 3.31 22.28
CA ALA A 338 -16.13 3.13 23.72
C ALA A 338 -14.81 3.31 24.50
N ILE A 339 -13.66 3.15 23.84
CA ILE A 339 -12.33 3.19 24.47
C ILE A 339 -11.71 4.59 24.39
N MET A 340 -12.05 5.37 23.36
CA MET A 340 -11.45 6.69 23.12
C MET A 340 -11.44 7.61 24.35
N PRO A 341 -12.55 7.77 25.12
CA PRO A 341 -12.56 8.67 26.27
C PRO A 341 -11.52 8.32 27.35
N ALA A 342 -11.14 7.04 27.47
CA ALA A 342 -10.12 6.62 28.42
C ALA A 342 -8.70 6.93 27.93
N LEU A 343 -8.45 6.81 26.61
CA LEU A 343 -7.18 7.19 25.98
C LEU A 343 -7.00 8.71 25.84
N GLN A 344 -8.09 9.47 25.85
CA GLN A 344 -8.09 10.92 25.71
C GLN A 344 -7.77 11.68 27.01
N LYS A 345 -7.64 10.99 28.14
CA LYS A 345 -7.27 11.62 29.41
C LYS A 345 -5.84 12.16 29.36
N GLU A 346 -5.59 13.25 30.07
CA GLU A 346 -4.25 13.85 30.21
C GLU A 346 -3.26 12.84 30.80
N THR A 347 -3.68 12.14 31.85
CA THR A 347 -2.91 11.03 32.42
C THR A 347 -3.16 9.76 31.62
N VAL A 348 -2.10 9.23 31.01
CA VAL A 348 -2.18 8.02 30.19
C VAL A 348 -2.28 6.79 31.08
N SER A 349 -3.22 5.89 30.78
CA SER A 349 -3.46 4.67 31.57
C SER A 349 -3.07 3.41 30.81
N ARG A 350 -2.30 2.51 31.46
CA ARG A 350 -1.99 1.19 30.90
C ARG A 350 -3.25 0.35 30.73
N GLN A 351 -4.22 0.46 31.65
CA GLN A 351 -5.51 -0.22 31.51
C GLN A 351 -6.30 0.27 30.29
N ALA A 352 -6.33 1.59 30.04
CA ALA A 352 -7.01 2.13 28.85
C ALA A 352 -6.40 1.60 27.54
N TRP A 353 -5.07 1.48 27.50
CA TRP A 353 -4.38 0.85 26.38
C TRP A 353 -4.65 -0.66 26.28
N SER A 354 -4.68 -1.39 27.40
CA SER A 354 -5.05 -2.81 27.41
C SER A 354 -6.47 -3.01 26.87
N ASP A 355 -7.40 -2.14 27.24
CA ASP A 355 -8.76 -2.13 26.73
C ASP A 355 -8.80 -1.81 25.23
N TYR A 356 -7.96 -0.90 24.74
CA TYR A 356 -7.80 -0.66 23.30
C TYR A 356 -7.37 -1.93 22.56
N ILE A 357 -6.36 -2.64 23.05
CA ILE A 357 -5.90 -3.88 22.41
C ILE A 357 -6.97 -4.98 22.46
N THR A 358 -7.65 -5.14 23.59
CA THR A 358 -8.56 -6.28 23.82
C THR A 358 -9.99 -6.06 23.34
N LYS A 359 -10.48 -4.82 23.33
CA LYS A 359 -11.88 -4.48 23.03
C LYS A 359 -12.05 -3.72 21.72
N CYS A 360 -11.02 -3.02 21.25
CA CYS A 360 -11.05 -2.30 19.96
C CYS A 360 -10.28 -3.05 18.88
N VAL A 361 -9.06 -3.49 19.16
CA VAL A 361 -8.27 -4.31 18.20
C VAL A 361 -8.68 -5.79 18.27
N GLU A 362 -9.37 -6.19 19.35
CA GLU A 362 -9.89 -7.55 19.57
C GLU A 362 -8.79 -8.63 19.57
N THR A 363 -7.65 -8.31 20.16
CA THR A 363 -6.51 -9.23 20.30
C THR A 363 -5.97 -9.25 21.73
N THR A 364 -4.85 -9.94 21.97
CA THR A 364 -4.24 -10.04 23.30
C THR A 364 -3.14 -9.00 23.49
N VAL A 365 -2.97 -8.54 24.74
CA VAL A 365 -1.94 -7.54 25.09
C VAL A 365 -0.51 -8.03 24.82
N ALA A 366 -0.26 -9.34 24.89
CA ALA A 366 1.01 -10.01 24.58
C ALA A 366 2.25 -9.17 24.94
N SER A 367 3.25 -9.11 24.06
CA SER A 367 4.47 -8.30 24.18
C SER A 367 4.31 -6.85 23.67
N ARG A 368 3.08 -6.37 23.47
CA ARG A 368 2.81 -5.04 22.86
C ARG A 368 3.07 -3.86 23.81
N GLY A 369 3.12 -4.11 25.12
CA GLY A 369 3.17 -3.06 26.14
C GLY A 369 4.45 -2.22 26.12
N ALA A 370 5.59 -2.81 25.79
CA ALA A 370 6.87 -2.11 25.80
C ALA A 370 6.89 -0.94 24.78
N SER A 371 6.35 -1.16 23.58
CA SER A 371 6.26 -0.12 22.55
C SER A 371 5.28 0.98 22.94
N PHE A 372 4.18 0.65 23.62
CA PHE A 372 3.24 1.65 24.14
C PHE A 372 3.89 2.55 25.19
N GLU A 373 4.55 1.95 26.17
CA GLU A 373 5.27 2.69 27.22
C GLU A 373 6.33 3.63 26.62
N ALA A 374 7.11 3.13 25.67
CA ALA A 374 8.11 3.91 24.97
C ALA A 374 7.48 5.07 24.17
N ALA A 375 6.35 4.84 23.51
CA ALA A 375 5.62 5.90 22.78
C ALA A 375 5.09 6.98 23.72
N VAL A 376 4.51 6.61 24.87
CA VAL A 376 4.02 7.58 25.87
C VAL A 376 5.15 8.49 26.34
N VAL A 377 6.29 7.91 26.72
CA VAL A 377 7.46 8.68 27.17
C VAL A 377 8.01 9.57 26.05
N ALA A 378 8.12 9.04 24.82
CA ALA A 378 8.62 9.78 23.68
C ALA A 378 7.74 11.00 23.31
N LEU A 379 6.43 10.88 23.52
CA LEU A 379 5.45 11.94 23.33
C LEU A 379 5.36 12.92 24.53
N GLY A 380 6.16 12.72 25.57
CA GLY A 380 6.19 13.58 26.77
C GLY A 380 5.08 13.27 27.78
N GLY A 381 4.41 12.12 27.67
CA GLY A 381 3.38 11.69 28.60
C GLY A 381 3.94 10.99 29.84
N THR A 382 3.08 10.86 30.86
CA THR A 382 3.33 10.03 32.04
C THR A 382 2.31 8.90 32.08
N LEU A 383 2.79 7.68 32.33
CA LEU A 383 1.95 6.49 32.41
C LEU A 383 1.58 6.17 33.86
N THR A 384 0.30 5.98 34.12
CA THR A 384 -0.17 5.35 35.37
C THR A 384 -0.41 3.86 35.17
N ALA A 385 -0.20 3.12 36.25
CA ALA A 385 -0.42 1.68 36.35
C ALA A 385 -1.82 1.27 35.85
#